data_AF-A0A957SB00-F1
#
_entry.id   AF-A0A957SB00-F1
#
_cell.length_a   1.000
_cell.length_b   1.000
_cell.length_c   1.000
_cell.angle_alpha   90.00
_cell.angle_beta   90.00
_cell.angle_gamma   90.00
#
_symmetry.space_group_name_H-M   'P 1'
#
loop_
_entity.id
_entity.type
_entity.pdbx_description
1 polymer ?
#
loop_
_entity_poly.entity_id
_entity_poly.type
_entity_poly.pdbx_seq_one_letter_code
_entity_poly.pdbx_strand_id
1 'polypeptide(L)' 'RLREMDREDRIRACYQHACLKYVMRAYMTNSSIRERFGIDEHNKAQASRIIKEAVESERILPYDPKAATKLMKYIPFWAK' A
#
# COMPACT_ATOMS: atom_id res chain seq x y z
N ARG A 1 4.92 16.26 3.95
CA ARG A 1 3.50 15.89 4.22
C ARG A 1 2.93 15.14 3.02
N LEU A 2 1.94 14.25 3.19
CA LEU A 2 1.29 13.54 2.06
C LEU A 2 0.82 14.49 0.93
N ARG A 3 0.43 15.72 1.30
CA ARG A 3 -0.02 16.77 0.37
C ARG A 3 1.11 17.37 -0.50
N GLU A 4 2.36 17.18 -0.11
CA GLU A 4 3.55 17.65 -0.84
C GLU A 4 4.11 16.57 -1.78
N MET A 5 3.65 15.32 -1.64
CA MET A 5 4.07 14.21 -2.49
C MET A 5 3.28 14.23 -3.79
N ASP A 6 3.98 14.14 -4.92
CA ASP A 6 3.34 13.89 -6.20
C ASP A 6 2.82 12.43 -6.29
N ARG A 7 2.29 12.05 -7.45
CA ARG A 7 1.76 10.70 -7.66
C ARG A 7 2.85 9.63 -7.53
N GLU A 8 4.00 9.85 -8.15
CA GLU A 8 5.09 8.87 -8.17
C GLU A 8 5.72 8.70 -6.78
N ASP A 9 5.82 9.78 -6.01
CA ASP A 9 6.29 9.74 -4.63
C ASP A 9 5.38 8.89 -3.75
N ARG A 10 4.05 9.01 -3.90
CA ARG A 10 3.10 8.18 -3.16
C ARG A 10 3.19 6.70 -3.54
N ILE A 11 3.29 6.40 -4.83
CA ILE A 11 3.50 5.04 -5.33
C ILE A 11 4.80 4.46 -4.79
N ARG A 12 5.90 5.22 -4.88
CA ARG A 12 7.22 4.82 -4.40
C ARG A 12 7.22 4.58 -2.88
N ALA A 13 6.58 5.45 -2.10
CA ALA A 13 6.45 5.28 -0.66
C ALA A 13 5.60 4.05 -0.29
N CYS A 14 4.52 3.79 -1.03
CA CYS A 14 3.69 2.59 -0.89
C CYS A 14 4.51 1.31 -1.18
N TYR A 15 5.27 1.31 -2.27
CA TYR A 15 6.17 0.21 -2.62
C TYR A 15 7.24 -0.06 -1.55
N GLN A 16 7.91 0.98 -1.07
CA GLN A 16 8.90 0.86 0.01
C GLN A 16 8.27 0.31 1.29
N HIS A 17 7.01 0.65 1.56
CA HIS A 17 6.27 0.09 2.70
C HIS A 17 6.02 -1.40 2.55
N ALA A 18 5.60 -1.84 1.37
CA ALA A 18 5.44 -3.25 1.08
C ALA A 18 6.75 -4.01 1.24
N CYS A 19 7.86 -3.47 0.72
CA CYS A 19 9.20 -4.05 0.88
C CYS A 19 9.59 -4.20 2.35
N LEU A 20 9.47 -3.12 3.13
CA LEU A 20 9.81 -3.13 4.55
C LEU A 20 8.98 -4.15 5.32
N LYS A 21 7.66 -4.15 5.13
CA LYS A 21 6.77 -5.13 5.78
C LYS A 21 7.17 -6.55 5.42
N TYR A 22 7.41 -6.83 4.14
CA TYR A 22 7.77 -8.17 3.67
C TYR A 22 9.09 -8.67 4.29
N VAL A 23 10.15 -7.85 4.28
CA VAL A 23 11.44 -8.19 4.89
C VAL A 23 11.31 -8.42 6.41
N MET A 24 10.41 -7.69 7.07
CA MET A 24 10.06 -7.90 8.49
C MET A 24 9.13 -9.10 8.72
N ARG A 25 8.89 -9.96 7.72
CA ARG A 25 7.95 -11.10 7.77
C ARG A 25 6.51 -10.69 8.11
N ALA A 26 6.13 -9.49 7.70
CA ALA A 26 4.78 -8.94 7.82
C ALA A 26 4.21 -8.61 6.43
N TYR A 27 2.92 -8.23 6.39
CA TYR A 27 2.25 -7.84 5.16
C TYR A 27 1.89 -6.36 5.18
N MET A 28 1.89 -5.74 4.01
CA MET A 28 1.26 -4.44 3.85
C MET A 28 -0.26 -4.60 3.76
N THR A 29 -0.97 -3.76 4.51
CA THR A 29 -2.43 -3.67 4.52
C THR A 29 -2.89 -2.23 4.32
N ASN A 30 -4.18 -2.04 4.00
CA ASN A 30 -4.80 -0.72 3.95
C ASN A 30 -4.60 0.06 5.26
N SER A 31 -4.73 -0.59 6.43
CA SER A 31 -4.53 0.05 7.73
C SER A 31 -3.08 0.52 7.92
N SER A 32 -2.10 -0.31 7.55
CA SER A 32 -0.69 0.03 7.69
C SER A 32 -0.24 1.20 6.80
N ILE A 33 -0.84 1.33 5.61
CA ILE A 33 -0.60 2.46 4.70
C ILE A 33 -1.24 3.72 5.24
N ARG A 34 -2.46 3.61 5.75
CA ARG A 34 -3.20 4.71 6.36
C ARG A 34 -2.42 5.29 7.55
N GLU A 35 -1.89 4.42 8.41
CA GLU A 35 -0.99 4.79 9.52
C GLU A 35 0.29 5.47 9.01
N ARG A 36 1.00 4.85 8.06
CA ARG A 36 2.26 5.41 7.51
C ARG A 36 2.11 6.82 6.94
N PHE A 37 1.01 7.09 6.24
CA PHE A 37 0.77 8.40 5.64
C PHE A 37 0.06 9.39 6.57
N GLY A 38 -0.29 8.99 7.80
CA GLY A 38 -1.06 9.82 8.73
C GLY A 38 -2.43 10.21 8.17
N ILE A 39 -3.09 9.29 7.48
CA ILE A 39 -4.41 9.51 6.88
C ILE A 39 -5.47 9.24 7.95
N ASP A 40 -6.25 10.26 8.30
CA ASP A 40 -7.37 10.12 9.21
C ASP A 40 -8.43 9.13 8.69
N GLU A 41 -9.21 8.56 9.60
CA GLU A 41 -10.22 7.56 9.25
C GLU A 41 -11.29 8.09 8.29
N HIS A 42 -11.66 9.38 8.39
CA HIS A 42 -12.57 10.03 7.44
C HIS A 42 -12.02 10.05 6.01
N ASN A 43 -10.70 10.01 5.84
CA ASN A 43 -10.00 10.01 4.56
C ASN A 43 -9.51 8.62 4.12
N LYS A 44 -10.03 7.53 4.71
CA LYS A 44 -9.59 6.16 4.39
C LYS A 44 -9.56 5.82 2.90
N ALA A 45 -10.42 6.42 2.09
CA ALA A 45 -10.46 6.24 0.64
C ALA A 45 -9.17 6.71 -0.08
N GLN A 46 -8.41 7.63 0.52
CA GLN A 46 -7.13 8.08 -0.03
C GLN A 46 -6.07 6.97 0.00
N ALA A 47 -6.01 6.20 1.09
CA ALA A 47 -5.10 5.06 1.21
C ALA A 47 -5.40 4.01 0.13
N SER A 48 -6.68 3.68 -0.08
CA SER A 48 -7.09 2.71 -1.09
C SER A 48 -6.77 3.17 -2.52
N ARG A 49 -6.89 4.48 -2.82
CA ARG A 49 -6.47 5.02 -4.12
C ARG A 49 -4.96 4.88 -4.35
N ILE A 50 -4.14 5.22 -3.36
CA ILE A 50 -2.68 5.09 -3.45
C ILE A 50 -2.27 3.62 -3.67
N ILE A 51 -2.91 2.70 -2.95
CA ILE A 51 -2.65 1.26 -3.12
C ILE A 51 -3.04 0.81 -4.53
N LYS A 52 -4.23 1.23 -5.02
CA LYS A 52 -4.67 0.91 -6.38
C LYS A 52 -3.68 1.43 -7.44
N GLU A 53 -3.26 2.69 -7.34
CA GLU A 53 -2.26 3.27 -8.23
C GLU A 53 -0.94 2.49 -8.20
N ALA A 54 -0.50 2.03 -7.02
CA ALA A 54 0.71 1.23 -6.86
C ALA A 54 0.60 -0.20 -7.43
N VAL A 55 -0.60 -0.80 -7.38
CA VAL A 55 -0.91 -2.08 -8.04
C VAL A 55 -0.94 -1.91 -9.56
N GLU A 56 -1.60 -0.87 -10.06
CA GLU A 56 -1.69 -0.56 -11.50
C GLU A 56 -0.34 -0.22 -12.13
N SER A 57 0.59 0.32 -11.33
CA SER A 57 1.99 0.56 -11.73
C SER A 57 2.91 -0.62 -11.45
N GLU A 58 2.36 -1.80 -11.14
CA GLU A 58 3.06 -3.07 -10.95
C GLU A 58 4.19 -3.02 -9.90
N ARG A 59 4.11 -2.07 -8.96
CA ARG A 59 5.11 -1.97 -7.88
C ARG A 59 4.79 -2.91 -6.73
N ILE A 60 3.51 -3.17 -6.51
CA ILE A 60 3.02 -4.10 -5.48
C ILE A 60 1.98 -5.03 -6.08
N LEU A 61 1.78 -6.18 -5.47
CA LEU A 61 0.81 -7.17 -5.90
C LEU A 61 -0.06 -7.59 -4.71
N PRO A 62 -1.35 -7.92 -4.92
CA PRO A 62 -2.15 -8.62 -3.92
C PRO A 62 -1.49 -9.96 -3.59
N TYR A 63 -1.31 -10.25 -2.30
CA TYR A 63 -0.81 -11.54 -1.83
C TYR A 63 -1.79 -12.67 -2.19
N ASP A 64 -3.07 -12.45 -1.92
CA ASP A 64 -4.18 -13.29 -2.37
C ASP A 64 -5.21 -12.41 -3.09
N PRO A 65 -5.27 -12.47 -4.43
CA PRO A 65 -6.25 -11.70 -5.21
C PRO A 65 -7.71 -12.07 -4.94
N LYS A 66 -7.98 -13.26 -4.36
CA LYS A 66 -9.33 -13.74 -4.04
C LYS A 66 -9.76 -13.39 -2.61
N ALA A 67 -8.87 -12.79 -1.82
CA ALA A 67 -9.18 -12.40 -0.46
C ALA A 67 -10.31 -11.36 -0.43
N ALA A 68 -11.17 -11.44 0.59
CA ALA A 68 -12.16 -10.40 0.84
C ALA A 68 -11.48 -9.05 1.10
N THR A 69 -12.14 -7.95 0.73
CA THR A 69 -11.58 -6.58 0.82
C THR A 69 -10.95 -6.25 2.18
N LYS A 70 -11.55 -6.73 3.28
CA LYS A 70 -11.07 -6.51 4.65
C LYS A 70 -9.77 -7.27 4.98
N LEU A 71 -9.50 -8.35 4.26
CA LEU A 71 -8.35 -9.24 4.43
C LEU A 71 -7.24 -9.00 3.39
N MET A 72 -7.42 -8.02 2.51
CA MET A 72 -6.45 -7.70 1.47
C MET A 72 -5.08 -7.38 2.06
N LYS A 73 -4.10 -8.13 1.58
CA LYS A 73 -2.68 -7.99 1.89
C LYS A 73 -1.93 -7.76 0.58
N TYR A 74 -0.86 -7.00 0.67
CA TYR A 74 -0.04 -6.64 -0.46
C TYR A 74 1.43 -6.93 -0.15
N ILE A 75 2.14 -7.34 -1.19
CA ILE A 75 3.58 -7.65 -1.19
C ILE A 75 4.27 -6.87 -2.32
N PRO A 76 5.58 -6.64 -2.24
CA PRO A 76 6.30 -6.06 -3.37
C PRO A 76 6.31 -7.02 -4.57
N PHE A 77 6.37 -6.47 -5.79
CA PHE A 77 6.19 -7.25 -7.02
C PHE A 77 7.15 -8.45 -7.18
N TRP A 78 8.36 -8.35 -6.64
CA TRP A 78 9.41 -9.38 -6.71
C TRP A 78 9.27 -10.49 -5.67
N ALA A 79 8.35 -10.36 -4.73
CA ALA A 79 8.19 -11.27 -3.59
C ALA A 79 7.09 -12.33 -3.78
N LYS A 80 6.55 -12.41 -5.00
CA LYS A 80 5.48 -13.37 -5.34
C LYS A 80 6.02 -14.79 -5.46
#